data_AF-A0A1F2JL91-F1
#
_entry.id   AF-A0A1F2JL91-F1
#
_cell.length_a   1.000
_cell.length_b   1.000
_cell.length_c   1.000
_cell.angle_alpha   90.00
_cell.angle_beta   90.00
_cell.angle_gamma   90.00
#
_symmetry.space_group_name_H-M   'P 1'
#
loop_
_entity.id
_entity.type
_entity.pdbx_description
1 polymer ?
#
loop_
_entity_poly.entity_id
_entity_poly.type
_entity_poly.pdbx_seq_one_letter_code
_entity_poly.pdbx_strand_id
1 'polypeptide(L)'
;MAVHIGKVIHDLVKERGLKVRFVADYVNVGESTMYDIYKRATIDVDKLIKFSQLLNKNLFIYYLDEEPIKSMFGQQVLVLQTTVDELRSEIENKNERIRSLTELIETQKKVIALQEAKEDSTRSSKKRN
;
A
#
# COMPACT_ATOMS: atom_id res chain seq x y z
N MET A 1 14.76 12.20 -17.73
CA MET A 1 15.87 11.27 -18.07
C MET A 1 15.21 10.01 -18.57
N ALA A 2 15.41 9.64 -19.84
CA ALA A 2 14.76 8.46 -20.40
C ALA A 2 15.17 7.21 -19.62
N VAL A 3 14.20 6.50 -19.04
CA VAL A 3 14.47 5.23 -18.34
C VAL A 3 15.03 4.22 -19.33
N HIS A 4 16.20 3.66 -19.01
CA HIS A 4 16.82 2.60 -19.81
C HIS A 4 16.37 1.22 -19.32
N ILE A 5 15.20 0.76 -19.77
CA ILE A 5 14.51 -0.39 -19.17
C ILE A 5 15.32 -1.70 -19.22
N GLY A 6 16.12 -1.92 -20.27
CA GLY A 6 16.95 -3.11 -20.38
C GLY A 6 17.98 -3.23 -19.27
N LYS A 7 18.50 -2.08 -18.80
CA LYS A 7 19.48 -2.03 -17.71
C LYS A 7 18.79 -2.31 -16.38
N VAL A 8 17.61 -1.73 -16.17
CA VAL A 8 16.78 -2.00 -14.98
C VAL A 8 16.47 -3.49 -14.86
N ILE A 9 16.07 -4.14 -15.96
CA ILE A 9 15.81 -5.58 -15.98
C ILE A 9 17.07 -6.37 -15.69
N HIS A 10 18.22 -6.00 -16.26
CA HIS A 10 19.50 -6.66 -15.99
C HIS A 10 19.85 -6.60 -14.50
N ASP A 11 19.73 -5.42 -13.88
CA ASP A 11 20.05 -5.22 -12.48
C ASP A 11 19.12 -6.07 -11.58
N LEU A 12 17.82 -6.13 -11.89
CA LEU A 12 16.85 -6.95 -11.16
C LEU A 12 17.10 -8.46 -11.33
N VAL A 13 17.46 -8.92 -12.53
CA VAL A 13 17.83 -10.31 -12.80
C VAL A 13 19.07 -10.70 -11.99
N LYS A 14 20.07 -9.81 -11.94
CA LYS A 14 21.31 -10.00 -11.19
C LYS A 14 21.07 -10.01 -9.68
N GLU A 15 20.23 -9.11 -9.17
CA GLU A 15 19.80 -9.05 -7.76
C GLU A 15 19.18 -10.38 -7.32
N ARG A 16 18.39 -11.02 -8.20
CA ARG A 16 17.78 -12.33 -7.95
C ARG A 16 18.68 -13.53 -8.20
N GLY A 17 19.91 -13.32 -8.66
CA GLY A 17 20.84 -14.41 -8.98
C GLY A 17 20.37 -15.34 -10.11
N LEU A 18 19.50 -14.86 -11.00
CA LEU A 18 18.96 -15.68 -12.08
C LEU A 18 19.99 -15.86 -13.20
N LYS A 19 20.11 -17.08 -13.72
CA LYS A 19 20.98 -17.39 -14.85
C LYS A 19 20.38 -16.83 -16.14
N VAL A 20 21.22 -16.22 -16.99
CA VAL A 20 20.80 -15.62 -18.27
C VAL A 20 20.03 -16.60 -19.15
N ARG A 21 20.51 -17.84 -19.27
CA ARG A 21 19.82 -18.92 -19.99
C ARG A 21 18.37 -19.13 -19.54
N PHE A 22 18.15 -19.23 -18.23
CA PHE A 22 16.82 -19.41 -17.66
C PHE A 22 15.89 -18.23 -17.99
N VAL A 23 16.41 -17.01 -17.90
CA VAL A 23 15.66 -15.80 -18.24
C VAL A 23 15.32 -15.75 -19.73
N ALA A 24 16.28 -16.10 -20.59
CA ALA A 24 16.12 -16.11 -22.04
C ALA A 24 15.07 -17.14 -22.47
N ASP A 25 15.12 -18.35 -21.90
CA ASP A 25 14.13 -19.40 -22.12
C ASP A 25 12.73 -18.94 -21.68
N TYR A 26 12.62 -18.32 -20.50
CA TYR A 26 11.34 -17.82 -19.96
C TYR A 26 10.71 -16.75 -20.87
N VAL A 27 11.53 -15.81 -21.37
CA VAL A 27 11.04 -14.73 -22.24
C VAL A 27 10.93 -15.13 -23.72
N ASN A 28 11.31 -16.36 -24.06
CA ASN A 28 11.32 -16.94 -25.41
C ASN A 28 12.25 -16.20 -26.37
N VAL A 29 13.51 -16.01 -25.96
CA VAL A 29 14.59 -15.41 -26.78
C VAL A 29 15.87 -16.22 -26.63
N GLY A 30 16.80 -16.07 -27.58
CA GLY A 30 18.14 -16.66 -27.43
C GLY A 30 19.00 -15.93 -26.40
N GLU A 31 19.98 -16.61 -25.80
CA GLU A 31 20.90 -16.01 -24.83
C GLU A 31 21.65 -14.79 -25.38
N SER A 32 22.10 -14.85 -26.65
CA SER A 32 22.74 -13.71 -27.32
C SER A 32 21.81 -12.49 -27.39
N THR A 33 20.56 -12.70 -27.80
CA THR A 33 19.52 -11.67 -27.84
C THR A 33 19.22 -11.11 -26.46
N MET A 34 19.32 -11.93 -25.41
CA MET A 34 19.10 -11.48 -24.03
C MET A 34 20.15 -10.44 -23.60
N TYR A 35 21.42 -10.64 -23.97
CA TYR A 35 22.47 -9.64 -23.73
C TYR A 35 22.25 -8.33 -24.49
N ASP A 36 21.66 -8.40 -25.69
CA ASP A 36 21.29 -7.21 -26.45
C ASP A 36 20.10 -6.49 -25.80
N ILE A 37 19.09 -7.23 -25.32
CA ILE A 37 17.94 -6.68 -24.60
C ILE A 37 18.38 -5.87 -23.39
N TYR A 38 19.36 -6.35 -22.62
CA TYR A 38 19.89 -5.59 -21.47
C TYR A 38 20.51 -4.24 -21.83
N LYS A 39 20.92 -4.06 -23.09
CA LYS A 39 21.52 -2.82 -23.61
C LYS A 39 20.50 -1.91 -24.31
N ARG A 40 19.22 -2.32 -24.42
CA ARG A 40 18.19 -1.52 -25.07
C ARG A 40 17.54 -0.55 -24.09
N ALA A 41 17.34 0.69 -24.55
CA ALA A 41 16.58 1.69 -23.80
C ALA A 41 15.10 1.33 -23.69
N THR A 42 14.55 0.65 -24.71
CA THR A 42 13.14 0.24 -24.79
C THR A 42 13.02 -1.24 -25.14
N ILE A 43 11.89 -1.86 -24.77
CA ILE A 43 11.60 -3.27 -25.00
C ILE A 43 10.12 -3.39 -25.40
N ASP A 44 9.81 -4.36 -26.25
CA ASP A 44 8.44 -4.68 -26.66
C ASP A 44 7.55 -5.00 -25.44
N VAL A 45 6.30 -4.53 -25.47
CA VAL A 45 5.35 -4.69 -24.36
C VAL A 45 5.21 -6.15 -23.93
N ASP A 46 5.09 -7.09 -24.88
CA ASP A 46 4.96 -8.52 -24.57
C ASP A 46 6.15 -9.06 -23.77
N LYS A 47 7.37 -8.62 -24.09
CA LYS A 47 8.57 -9.01 -23.36
C LYS A 47 8.57 -8.36 -21.98
N LEU A 48 8.17 -7.09 -21.87
CA LEU A 48 8.06 -6.38 -20.60
C LEU A 48 7.05 -7.05 -19.65
N ILE A 49 5.94 -7.58 -20.17
CA ILE A 49 4.99 -8.39 -19.41
C ILE A 49 5.67 -9.65 -18.88
N LYS A 50 6.37 -10.41 -19.72
CA LYS A 50 7.09 -11.62 -19.29
C LYS A 50 8.16 -11.32 -18.24
N PHE A 51 8.93 -10.25 -18.41
CA PHE A 51 9.89 -9.82 -17.38
C PHE A 51 9.17 -9.42 -16.09
N SER A 52 8.04 -8.74 -16.17
CA SER A 52 7.26 -8.36 -14.98
C SER A 52 6.75 -9.59 -14.23
N GLN A 53 6.31 -10.62 -14.96
CA GLN A 53 5.90 -11.91 -14.40
C GLN A 53 7.07 -12.66 -13.76
N LEU A 54 8.17 -12.82 -14.49
CA LEU A 54 9.39 -13.49 -14.00
C LEU A 54 9.96 -12.81 -12.75
N LEU A 55 10.00 -11.47 -12.79
CA LEU A 55 10.54 -10.66 -11.73
C LEU A 55 9.49 -10.30 -10.67
N ASN A 56 8.26 -10.81 -10.76
CA ASN A 56 7.14 -10.46 -9.87
C ASN A 56 7.14 -8.97 -9.46
N LYS A 57 7.33 -8.09 -10.44
CA LYS A 57 7.46 -6.63 -10.27
C LYS A 57 6.80 -5.98 -11.47
N ASN A 58 5.99 -4.96 -11.24
CA ASN A 58 5.40 -4.19 -12.31
C ASN A 58 6.47 -3.29 -12.95
N LEU A 59 6.99 -3.66 -14.13
CA LEU A 59 8.00 -2.85 -14.81
C LEU A 59 7.42 -1.67 -15.61
N PHE A 60 6.10 -1.58 -15.75
CA PHE A 60 5.45 -0.46 -16.42
C PHE A 60 5.50 0.83 -15.60
N ILE A 61 5.75 0.72 -14.28
CA ILE A 61 5.86 1.88 -13.38
C ILE A 61 6.93 2.87 -13.84
N TYR A 62 7.99 2.38 -14.47
CA TYR A 62 9.09 3.21 -14.95
C TYR A 62 8.69 4.12 -16.12
N TYR A 63 7.54 3.87 -16.75
CA TYR A 63 7.00 4.70 -17.83
C TYR A 63 5.90 5.65 -17.36
N LEU A 64 5.44 5.56 -16.11
CA LEU A 64 4.36 6.42 -15.60
C LEU A 64 4.77 7.89 -15.48
N ASP A 65 6.06 8.17 -15.33
CA ASP A 65 6.60 9.53 -15.25
C ASP A 65 6.98 10.12 -16.62
N GLU A 66 6.85 9.36 -17.70
CA GLU A 66 7.16 9.79 -19.07
C GLU A 66 5.90 10.34 -19.76
N GLU A 67 6.06 11.39 -20.58
CA GLU A 67 4.95 11.90 -21.40
C GLU A 67 4.73 11.02 -22.65
N PRO A 68 3.48 10.83 -23.13
CA PRO A 68 2.24 11.42 -22.63
C PRO A 68 1.59 10.62 -21.48
N ILE A 69 2.16 9.50 -21.07
CA ILE A 69 1.57 8.61 -20.06
C ILE A 69 1.31 9.37 -18.76
N LYS A 70 2.29 10.14 -18.28
CA LYS A 70 2.16 10.97 -17.09
C LYS A 70 0.95 11.90 -17.14
N SER A 71 0.76 12.66 -18.22
CA SER A 71 -0.38 13.56 -18.35
C SER A 71 -1.72 12.83 -18.52
N MET A 72 -1.74 11.67 -19.18
CA MET A 72 -2.93 10.84 -19.34
C MET A 72 -3.44 10.28 -18.00
N PHE A 73 -2.52 9.92 -17.09
CA PHE A 73 -2.87 9.40 -15.76
C PHE A 73 -2.88 10.46 -14.67
N GLY A 74 -2.34 11.66 -14.92
CA GLY A 74 -2.19 12.71 -13.90
C GLY A 74 -3.51 13.09 -13.21
N GLN A 75 -4.62 13.20 -13.97
CA GLN A 75 -5.93 13.48 -13.39
C GLN A 75 -6.48 12.32 -12.56
N GLN A 76 -6.33 11.07 -13.03
CA GLN A 76 -6.80 9.90 -12.29
C GLN A 76 -6.00 9.70 -11.00
N VAL A 77 -4.69 9.91 -11.06
CA VAL A 77 -3.80 9.87 -9.89
C VAL A 77 -4.16 10.96 -8.90
N LEU A 78 -4.45 12.18 -9.36
CA LEU A 78 -4.88 13.27 -8.50
C LEU A 78 -6.20 12.94 -7.79
N VAL A 79 -7.21 12.44 -8.52
CA VAL A 79 -8.50 12.04 -7.94
C VAL A 79 -8.31 10.94 -6.89
N LEU A 80 -7.53 9.90 -7.22
CA LEU A 80 -7.25 8.81 -6.28
C LEU A 80 -6.52 9.32 -5.04
N GLN A 81 -5.55 10.23 -5.20
CA GLN A 81 -4.83 10.83 -4.08
C GLN A 81 -5.77 11.65 -3.19
N THR A 82 -6.63 12.48 -3.78
CA THR A 82 -7.65 13.24 -3.03
C THR A 82 -8.58 12.31 -2.25
N THR A 83 -9.10 11.26 -2.87
CA THR A 83 -9.95 10.27 -2.18
C THR A 83 -9.20 9.57 -1.04
N VAL A 84 -7.93 9.22 -1.23
CA VAL A 84 -7.10 8.64 -0.16
C VAL A 84 -6.96 9.60 1.02
N ASP A 85 -6.75 10.90 0.76
CA ASP A 85 -6.59 11.91 1.79
C ASP A 85 -7.91 12.17 2.55
N GLU A 86 -9.04 12.18 1.83
CA GLU A 86 -10.39 12.25 2.42
C GLU A 86 -10.67 11.05 3.33
N LEU A 87 -10.40 9.83 2.85
CA LEU A 87 -10.60 8.61 3.63
C LEU A 87 -9.70 8.57 4.88
N ARG A 88 -8.46 9.05 4.77
CA ARG A 88 -7.55 9.17 5.93
C ARG A 88 -8.10 10.14 6.96
N SER A 89 -8.60 11.30 6.52
CA SER A 89 -9.24 12.27 7.42
C SER A 89 -10.49 11.69 8.10
N GLU A 90 -11.30 10.92 7.36
CA GLU A 90 -12.49 10.27 7.93
C GLU A 90 -12.10 9.22 9.00
N ILE A 91 -11.07 8.43 8.73
CA ILE A 91 -10.54 7.45 9.71
C ILE A 91 -10.07 8.16 10.98
N GLU A 92 -9.33 9.26 10.85
CA GLU A 92 -8.85 10.02 12.01
C GLU A 92 -10.02 10.55 12.85
N ASN A 93 -11.00 11.19 12.20
CA ASN A 93 -12.21 11.69 12.88
C ASN A 93 -12.98 10.57 13.59
N LYS A 94 -13.12 9.39 12.96
CA LYS A 94 -13.77 8.24 13.60
C LYS A 94 -12.97 7.72 14.79
N ASN A 95 -11.64 7.68 14.70
CA ASN A 95 -10.78 7.24 15.80
C ASN A 95 -10.86 8.19 17.00
N GLU A 96 -10.85 9.50 16.77
CA GLU A 96 -11.08 10.49 17.83
C GLU A 96 -12.45 10.29 18.48
N ARG A 97 -13.50 10.07 17.68
CA ARG A 97 -14.84 9.83 18.21
C ARG A 97 -14.91 8.56 19.05
N ILE A 98 -14.28 7.47 18.61
CA ILE A 98 -14.19 6.22 19.37
C ILE A 98 -13.49 6.46 20.71
N ARG A 99 -12.40 7.22 20.72
CA ARG A 99 -11.68 7.57 21.95
C ARG A 99 -12.57 8.33 22.92
N SER A 100 -13.23 9.41 22.48
CA SER A 100 -14.13 10.19 23.35
C SER A 100 -15.30 9.37 23.88
N LEU A 101 -15.89 8.50 23.05
CA LEU A 101 -16.97 7.62 23.48
C LEU A 101 -16.49 6.58 24.50
N THR A 102 -15.27 6.08 24.35
CA THR A 102 -14.66 5.14 25.30
C THR A 102 -14.45 5.80 26.66
N GLU A 103 -13.89 7.01 26.68
CA GLU A 103 -13.72 7.81 27.90
C GLU A 103 -15.08 8.12 28.58
N LEU A 104 -16.11 8.42 27.77
CA LEU A 104 -17.47 8.66 28.27
C LEU A 104 -18.07 7.39 28.89
N ILE A 105 -17.89 6.22 28.28
CA ILE A 105 -18.33 4.94 28.84
C ILE A 105 -17.62 4.65 30.17
N GLU A 106 -16.32 4.90 30.27
CA GLU A 106 -15.57 4.70 31.52
C GLU A 106 -16.04 5.62 32.63
N THR A 107 -16.27 6.90 32.33
CA THR A 107 -16.79 7.86 33.32
C THR A 107 -18.20 7.48 33.77
N GLN A 108 -19.08 7.09 32.85
CA GLN A 108 -20.42 6.59 33.19
C GLN A 108 -20.38 5.36 34.09
N LYS A 109 -19.51 4.37 33.79
CA LYS A 109 -19.31 3.19 34.65
C LYS A 109 -18.91 3.58 36.09
N LYS A 110 -18.01 4.55 36.25
CA LYS A 110 -17.60 5.06 37.58
C LYS A 110 -18.76 5.73 38.32
N VAL A 111 -19.57 6.53 37.62
CA VAL A 111 -20.74 7.20 38.21
C VAL A 111 -21.77 6.18 38.70
N ILE A 112 -22.07 5.16 37.89
CA ILE A 112 -22.99 4.07 38.25
C ILE A 112 -22.50 3.36 39.51
N ALA A 113 -21.22 2.97 39.57
CA ALA A 113 -20.65 2.30 40.74
C ALA A 113 -20.74 3.16 42.02
N LEU A 114 -20.53 4.48 41.91
CA LEU A 114 -20.68 5.40 43.04
C LEU A 114 -22.13 5.55 43.50
N GLN A 115 -23.09 5.52 42.57
CA GLN A 115 -24.53 5.56 42.89
C GLN A 115 -24.97 4.27 43.57
N GLU A 116 -24.57 3.10 43.05
CA GLU A 116 -24.84 1.79 43.65
C GLU A 116 -24.30 1.72 45.09
N ALA A 117 -23.06 2.15 45.34
CA ALA A 117 -22.49 2.19 46.68
C ALA A 117 -23.23 3.14 47.66
N LYS A 118 -23.75 4.27 47.16
CA LYS A 118 -24.56 5.21 47.95
C LYS A 118 -25.94 4.64 48.29
N GLU A 119 -26.56 3.91 47.37
CA GLU A 119 -27.83 3.23 47.61
C GLU A 119 -27.68 2.10 48.64
N ASP A 120 -26.59 1.33 48.59
CA ASP A 120 -26.33 0.27 49.56
C ASP A 120 -26.04 0.80 50.97
N SER A 121 -25.27 1.88 51.09
CA SER A 121 -24.99 2.51 52.39
C SER A 121 -26.25 3.12 53.02
N THR A 122 -27.14 3.73 52.24
CA THR A 122 -28.43 4.27 52.72
C THR A 122 -29.46 3.19 53.06
N ARG A 123 -29.44 2.03 52.39
CA ARG A 123 -30.26 0.86 52.79
C ARG A 123 -29.76 0.23 54.10
N SER A 124 -28.44 0.23 54.33
CA SER A 124 -27.84 -0.32 55.55
C SER A 124 -28.16 0.49 56.82
N SER A 125 -28.28 1.82 56.70
CA SER A 125 -28.61 2.70 57.82
C SER A 125 -30.09 2.65 58.22
N LYS A 126 -31.01 2.48 57.24
CA LYS A 126 -32.44 2.31 57.50
C LYS A 126 -32.82 0.98 58.17
N LYS A 127 -31.96 -0.05 58.12
CA LYS A 127 -32.19 -1.35 58.78
C LYS A 127 -31.73 -1.41 60.25
N ARG A 128 -31.03 -0.38 60.74
CA ARG A 128 -30.45 -0.33 62.09
C ARG A 128 -31.19 0.58 63.08
N ASN A 129 -32.22 1.29 62.63
CA ASN A 129 -33.20 2.01 63.46
C ASN A 129 -34.53 1.26 63.44
#